data_AF-A0A094AFB7-F1
#
_entry.id   AF-A0A094AFB7-F1
#
_cell.length_a   1.000
_cell.length_b   1.000
_cell.length_c   1.000
_cell.angle_alpha   90.00
_cell.angle_beta   90.00
_cell.angle_gamma   90.00
#
_symmetry.space_group_name_H-M   'P 1'
#
loop_
_entity.id
_entity.type
_entity.pdbx_description
1 polymer ?
#
loop_
_entity_poly.entity_id
_entity_poly.type
_entity_poly.pdbx_seq_one_letter_code
_entity_poly.pdbx_strand_id
1 'polypeptide(L)'
;MATAIFKTPSLWQKATVRGFVSVPRQLKTTTQRLKLLQSIYEPAFGHLKPGSPEHEALAKSGKVWEDHFKPRDLGPWLEVQKKLKSTLESVDKLKIFFGGRPELRSSVTHSLITEWAHQSTAIEANPLSLGLAFSIAKGLESQLFSPYEDFGSISTQTLSDHDLPPASNLASENPSQVAELRNQIVVSRHVSDSALANPGTAGIALDEIKLLTRILLRDTESEEAAKYSWGPRVPLGEFRALPIAVRSNPPRIFPYHQEVPACMKRLFEWHNETHAMGQLHPLILATKLCV
;
A
#
# COMPACT_ATOMS: atom_id res chain seq x y z
N MET A 1 -54.76 12.10 7.07
CA MET A 1 -53.84 11.36 6.19
C MET A 1 -52.60 12.23 5.97
N ALA A 2 -51.56 12.01 6.78
CA ALA A 2 -50.29 12.72 6.68
C ALA A 2 -49.20 11.65 6.49
N THR A 3 -48.72 11.50 5.26
CA THR A 3 -47.75 10.48 4.87
C THR A 3 -46.35 11.08 5.03
N ALA A 4 -45.64 10.65 6.07
CA ALA A 4 -44.26 11.02 6.31
C ALA A 4 -43.33 10.33 5.31
N ILE A 5 -42.55 11.13 4.59
CA ILE A 5 -41.50 10.69 3.67
C ILE A 5 -40.28 10.30 4.53
N PHE A 6 -40.03 9.00 4.70
CA PHE A 6 -38.81 8.50 5.31
C PHE A 6 -37.64 8.66 4.31
N LYS A 7 -36.80 9.67 4.55
CA LYS A 7 -35.47 9.76 3.94
C LYS A 7 -34.58 8.68 4.55
N THR A 8 -34.08 7.77 3.72
CA THR A 8 -33.01 6.83 4.07
C THR A 8 -31.73 7.59 4.45
N PRO A 9 -31.11 7.32 5.61
CA PRO A 9 -29.83 7.92 5.97
C PRO A 9 -28.65 7.25 5.25
N SER A 10 -27.58 8.02 5.03
CA SER A 10 -26.36 7.60 4.34
C SER A 10 -25.50 6.62 5.16
N LEU A 11 -24.64 5.86 4.46
CA LEU A 11 -23.86 4.72 4.98
C LEU A 11 -23.00 5.00 6.22
N TRP A 12 -22.66 6.27 6.49
CA TRP A 12 -21.79 6.67 7.61
C TRP A 12 -22.49 6.72 8.98
N GLN A 13 -23.82 6.83 9.03
CA GLN A 13 -24.57 6.83 10.31
C GLN A 13 -24.84 5.43 10.87
N LYS A 14 -24.46 4.35 10.17
CA LYS A 14 -24.66 2.97 10.64
C LYS A 14 -23.51 2.43 11.50
N ALA A 15 -22.44 3.19 11.70
CA ALA A 15 -21.24 2.72 12.40
C ALA A 15 -21.24 2.95 13.93
N THR A 16 -22.14 3.78 14.47
CA THR A 16 -22.06 4.23 15.88
C THR A 16 -22.99 3.52 16.88
N VAL A 17 -23.68 2.45 16.48
CA VAL A 17 -24.51 1.67 17.42
C VAL A 17 -24.28 0.17 17.25
N ARG A 18 -23.19 -0.34 17.81
CA ARG A 18 -23.13 -1.75 18.25
C ARG A 18 -22.44 -1.83 19.59
N GLY A 19 -23.28 -1.74 20.63
CA GLY A 19 -22.94 -2.13 21.98
C GLY A 19 -22.51 -3.61 22.05
N PHE A 20 -21.81 -3.89 23.14
CA PHE A 20 -21.28 -5.19 23.54
C PHE A 20 -22.33 -6.31 23.53
N VAL A 21 -22.41 -7.06 22.43
CA VAL A 21 -22.84 -8.47 22.41
C VAL A 21 -22.00 -9.21 21.34
N SER A 22 -20.75 -9.52 21.66
CA SER A 22 -19.94 -10.49 20.90
C SER A 22 -20.13 -11.87 21.51
N VAL A 23 -20.43 -12.90 20.71
CA VAL A 23 -19.84 -14.26 20.83
C VAL A 23 -20.29 -15.32 19.78
N PRO A 24 -21.42 -15.28 19.04
CA PRO A 24 -21.71 -16.39 18.09
C PRO A 24 -21.04 -16.25 16.71
N ARG A 25 -20.75 -15.03 16.24
CA ARG A 25 -20.32 -14.76 14.86
C ARG A 25 -18.81 -14.95 14.63
N GLN A 26 -17.99 -14.70 15.65
CA GLN A 26 -16.52 -14.83 15.59
C GLN A 26 -16.04 -16.29 15.55
N LEU A 27 -16.70 -17.20 16.29
CA LEU A 27 -16.31 -18.62 16.32
C LEU A 27 -16.50 -19.31 14.96
N LYS A 28 -17.62 -19.04 14.28
CA LYS A 28 -17.90 -19.60 12.94
C LYS A 28 -16.88 -19.15 11.88
N THR A 29 -16.45 -17.88 11.95
CA THR A 29 -15.45 -17.34 11.01
C THR A 29 -14.06 -17.94 11.21
N THR A 30 -13.69 -18.30 12.45
CA THR A 30 -12.40 -18.92 12.75
C THR A 30 -12.31 -20.36 12.22
N THR A 31 -13.37 -21.16 12.39
CA THR A 31 -13.42 -22.54 11.85
C THR A 31 -13.40 -22.55 10.32
N GLN A 32 -14.12 -21.64 9.67
CA GLN A 32 -14.11 -21.51 8.20
C GLN A 32 -12.73 -21.14 7.68
N ARG A 33 -12.06 -20.16 8.32
CA ARG A 33 -10.70 -19.76 7.95
C ARG A 33 -9.71 -20.91 8.15
N LEU A 34 -9.81 -21.65 9.26
CA LEU A 34 -8.93 -22.79 9.51
C LEU A 34 -9.10 -23.87 8.44
N LYS A 35 -10.34 -24.22 8.08
CA LYS A 35 -10.60 -25.18 7.00
C LYS A 35 -10.04 -24.71 5.66
N LEU A 36 -10.14 -23.40 5.37
CA LEU A 36 -9.56 -22.83 4.16
C LEU A 36 -8.03 -22.93 4.17
N LEU A 37 -7.38 -22.57 5.27
CA LEU A 37 -5.93 -22.72 5.42
C LEU A 37 -5.50 -24.18 5.25
N GLN A 38 -6.21 -25.11 5.89
CA GLN A 38 -5.94 -26.54 5.72
C GLN A 38 -6.08 -26.96 4.26
N SER A 39 -7.13 -26.53 3.55
CA SER A 39 -7.30 -26.89 2.14
C SER A 39 -6.19 -26.37 1.22
N ILE A 40 -5.52 -25.28 1.61
CA ILE A 40 -4.44 -24.66 0.84
C ILE A 40 -3.09 -25.31 1.17
N TYR A 41 -2.78 -25.44 2.46
CA TYR A 41 -1.44 -25.80 2.93
C TYR A 41 -1.26 -27.30 3.23
N GLU A 42 -2.30 -27.98 3.71
CA GLU A 42 -2.20 -29.41 4.09
C GLU A 42 -1.74 -30.30 2.92
N PRO A 43 -2.22 -30.13 1.66
CA PRO A 43 -1.79 -31.00 0.56
C PRO A 43 -0.28 -30.95 0.30
N ALA A 44 0.34 -29.79 0.52
CA ALA A 44 1.76 -29.58 0.28
C ALA A 44 2.63 -29.95 1.49
N PHE A 45 2.13 -29.77 2.71
CA PHE A 45 2.90 -29.97 3.94
C PHE A 45 2.65 -31.32 4.64
N GLY A 46 1.49 -31.95 4.44
CA GLY A 46 1.05 -33.10 5.26
C GLY A 46 1.93 -34.35 5.18
N HIS A 47 2.78 -34.47 4.16
CA HIS A 47 3.74 -35.55 3.99
C HIS A 47 5.17 -35.18 4.45
N LEU A 48 5.40 -33.91 4.83
CA LEU A 48 6.70 -33.42 5.25
C LEU A 48 6.78 -33.40 6.78
N LYS A 49 7.93 -33.82 7.32
CA LYS A 49 8.19 -33.74 8.75
C LYS A 49 8.40 -32.27 9.15
N PRO A 50 7.66 -31.73 10.14
CA PRO A 50 7.91 -30.37 10.64
C PRO A 50 9.37 -30.18 11.07
N GLY A 51 9.99 -29.08 10.62
CA GLY A 51 11.39 -28.76 10.89
C GLY A 51 12.42 -29.54 10.05
N SER A 52 11.99 -30.41 9.13
CA SER A 52 12.90 -30.99 8.13
C SER A 52 13.40 -29.92 7.14
N PRO A 53 14.56 -30.11 6.50
CA PRO A 53 15.05 -29.20 5.47
C PRO A 53 14.04 -28.96 4.35
N GLU A 54 13.30 -29.99 3.94
CA GLU A 54 12.27 -29.93 2.89
C GLU A 54 11.07 -29.09 3.33
N HIS A 55 10.61 -29.28 4.57
CA HIS A 55 9.54 -28.47 5.16
C HIS A 55 9.95 -26.99 5.25
N GLU A 56 11.14 -26.71 5.78
CA GLU A 56 11.66 -25.34 5.91
C GLU A 56 11.85 -24.66 4.54
N ALA A 57 12.35 -25.39 3.55
CA ALA A 57 12.50 -24.90 2.18
C ALA A 57 11.13 -24.55 1.57
N LEU A 58 10.12 -25.41 1.73
CA LEU A 58 8.77 -25.16 1.23
C LEU A 58 8.12 -23.96 1.94
N ALA A 59 8.24 -23.86 3.27
CA ALA A 59 7.70 -22.77 4.07
C ALA A 59 8.29 -21.39 3.71
N LYS A 60 9.55 -21.34 3.27
CA LYS A 60 10.21 -20.12 2.80
C LYS A 60 10.04 -19.91 1.30
N SER A 61 9.47 -20.88 0.58
CA SER A 61 9.39 -20.82 -0.87
C SER A 61 8.30 -19.90 -1.37
N GLY A 62 7.20 -19.70 -0.64
CA GLY A 62 6.01 -18.98 -1.13
C GLY A 62 5.23 -19.67 -2.25
N LYS A 63 5.64 -20.87 -2.67
CA LYS A 63 5.00 -21.60 -3.77
C LYS A 63 3.58 -22.03 -3.43
N VAL A 64 3.33 -22.44 -2.20
CA VAL A 64 2.00 -22.94 -1.78
C VAL A 64 0.95 -21.85 -1.95
N TRP A 65 1.24 -20.64 -1.48
CA TRP A 65 0.35 -19.50 -1.70
C TRP A 65 0.24 -19.12 -3.19
N GLU A 66 1.37 -19.04 -3.92
CA GLU A 66 1.36 -18.65 -5.33
C GLU A 66 0.61 -19.65 -6.23
N ASP A 67 0.78 -20.95 -6.04
CA ASP A 67 0.14 -21.97 -6.87
C ASP A 67 -1.38 -21.97 -6.69
N HIS A 68 -1.84 -21.65 -5.47
CA HIS A 68 -3.27 -21.54 -5.16
C HIS A 68 -3.88 -20.25 -5.71
N PHE A 69 -3.28 -19.09 -5.44
CA PHE A 69 -3.85 -17.78 -5.78
C PHE A 69 -3.47 -17.27 -7.18
N LYS A 70 -2.43 -17.84 -7.78
CA LYS A 70 -1.92 -17.54 -9.13
C LYS A 70 -1.81 -16.02 -9.39
N PRO A 71 -1.06 -15.28 -8.55
CA PRO A 71 -0.97 -13.82 -8.64
C PRO A 71 -0.42 -13.35 -10.00
N ARG A 72 0.29 -14.20 -10.74
CA ARG A 72 0.87 -13.89 -12.06
C ARG A 72 -0.04 -14.23 -13.24
N ASP A 73 -1.23 -14.77 -12.99
CA ASP A 73 -2.18 -15.03 -14.08
C ASP A 73 -2.60 -13.71 -14.74
N LEU A 74 -2.30 -13.61 -16.04
CA LEU A 74 -2.61 -12.45 -16.88
C LEU A 74 -3.95 -12.59 -17.60
N GLY A 75 -4.52 -13.80 -17.69
CA GLY A 75 -5.71 -14.08 -18.48
C GLY A 75 -6.87 -13.13 -18.17
N PRO A 76 -7.32 -13.01 -16.91
CA PRO A 76 -8.38 -12.08 -16.53
C PRO A 76 -8.07 -10.61 -16.85
N TRP A 77 -6.81 -10.22 -16.75
CA TRP A 77 -6.37 -8.83 -16.95
C TRP A 77 -6.27 -8.45 -18.43
N LEU A 78 -5.85 -9.39 -19.28
CA LEU A 78 -5.90 -9.23 -20.74
C LEU A 78 -7.35 -9.10 -21.22
N GLU A 79 -8.29 -9.84 -20.64
CA GLU A 79 -9.71 -9.70 -20.96
C GLU A 79 -10.29 -8.36 -20.50
N VAL A 80 -9.93 -7.88 -19.32
CA VAL A 80 -10.31 -6.53 -18.85
C VAL A 80 -9.73 -5.46 -19.77
N GLN A 81 -8.47 -5.56 -20.15
CA GLN A 81 -7.83 -4.63 -21.08
C GLN A 81 -8.54 -4.56 -22.42
N LYS A 82 -8.91 -5.72 -23.01
CA LYS A 82 -9.69 -5.78 -24.25
C LYS A 82 -11.03 -5.05 -24.10
N LYS A 83 -11.73 -5.27 -22.98
CA LYS A 83 -13.02 -4.60 -22.70
C LYS A 83 -12.87 -3.09 -22.52
N LEU A 84 -11.76 -2.63 -21.97
CA LEU A 84 -11.48 -1.22 -21.70
C LEU A 84 -10.72 -0.51 -22.83
N LYS A 85 -10.52 -1.15 -23.98
CA LYS A 85 -9.66 -0.65 -25.07
C LYS A 85 -9.92 0.82 -25.41
N SER A 86 -11.16 1.22 -25.66
CA SER A 86 -11.51 2.61 -26.03
C SER A 86 -11.23 3.61 -24.91
N THR A 87 -11.44 3.21 -23.65
CA THR A 87 -11.11 4.02 -22.47
C THR A 87 -9.61 4.20 -22.34
N LEU A 88 -8.83 3.12 -22.49
CA LEU A 88 -7.37 3.16 -22.44
C LEU A 88 -6.80 4.03 -23.55
N GLU A 89 -7.28 3.87 -24.79
CA GLU A 89 -6.91 4.73 -25.94
C GLU A 89 -7.24 6.21 -25.69
N SER A 90 -8.33 6.50 -24.98
CA SER A 90 -8.68 7.88 -24.62
C SER A 90 -7.75 8.46 -23.57
N VAL A 91 -7.31 7.65 -22.61
CA VAL A 91 -6.32 8.06 -21.61
C VAL A 91 -4.94 8.25 -22.25
N ASP A 92 -4.56 7.42 -23.21
CA ASP A 92 -3.29 7.57 -23.94
C ASP A 92 -3.18 8.92 -24.67
N LYS A 93 -4.29 9.55 -25.05
CA LYS A 93 -4.29 10.93 -25.59
C LYS A 93 -3.79 11.94 -24.56
N LEU A 94 -4.12 11.75 -23.28
CA LEU A 94 -3.60 12.59 -22.19
C LEU A 94 -2.11 12.35 -21.99
N LYS A 95 -1.66 11.09 -22.09
CA LYS A 95 -0.23 10.75 -22.03
C LYS A 95 0.56 11.47 -23.12
N ILE A 96 0.05 11.51 -24.36
CA ILE A 96 0.66 12.27 -25.45
C ILE A 96 0.66 13.78 -25.16
N PHE A 97 -0.46 14.32 -24.67
CA PHE A 97 -0.59 15.73 -24.31
C PHE A 97 0.45 16.19 -23.28
N PHE A 98 0.64 15.40 -22.22
CA PHE A 98 1.64 15.67 -21.17
C PHE A 98 3.06 15.33 -21.61
N GLY A 99 3.25 14.34 -22.50
CA GLY A 99 4.55 14.01 -23.07
C GLY A 99 5.19 15.17 -23.83
N GLY A 100 4.38 15.98 -24.51
CA GLY A 100 4.84 17.21 -25.16
C GLY A 100 4.96 18.43 -24.23
N ARG A 101 4.67 18.29 -22.93
CA ARG A 101 4.64 19.40 -21.95
C ARG A 101 5.19 18.96 -20.59
N PRO A 102 6.50 18.67 -20.48
CA PRO A 102 7.11 18.14 -19.26
C PRO A 102 6.92 19.08 -18.04
N GLU A 103 7.02 20.40 -18.24
CA GLU A 103 6.80 21.37 -17.16
C GLU A 103 5.36 21.35 -16.62
N LEU A 104 4.38 21.31 -17.52
CA LEU A 104 2.97 21.21 -17.13
C LEU A 104 2.70 19.87 -16.42
N ARG A 105 3.28 18.78 -16.91
CA ARG A 105 3.19 17.46 -16.28
C ARG A 105 3.73 17.51 -14.85
N SER A 106 4.92 18.07 -14.66
CA SER A 106 5.54 18.22 -13.34
C SER A 106 4.68 19.08 -12.42
N SER A 107 4.26 20.25 -12.89
CA SER A 107 3.44 21.19 -12.11
C SER A 107 2.10 20.58 -11.67
N VAL A 108 1.41 19.88 -12.58
CA VAL A 108 0.15 19.19 -12.26
C VAL A 108 0.39 18.06 -11.26
N THR A 109 1.40 17.21 -11.49
CA THR A 109 1.76 16.13 -10.54
C THR A 109 2.03 16.69 -9.16
N HIS A 110 2.83 17.76 -9.04
CA HIS A 110 3.15 18.37 -7.76
C HIS A 110 1.94 18.99 -7.06
N SER A 111 1.04 19.63 -7.82
CA SER A 111 -0.16 20.26 -7.25
C SER A 111 -1.11 19.25 -6.58
N LEU A 112 -1.07 17.97 -6.99
CA LEU A 112 -1.96 16.93 -6.49
C LEU A 112 -1.40 16.16 -5.28
N ILE A 113 -0.10 16.31 -4.96
CA ILE A 113 0.56 15.51 -3.92
C ILE A 113 -0.15 15.64 -2.57
N THR A 114 -0.44 16.87 -2.14
CA THR A 114 -1.02 17.12 -0.81
C THR A 114 -2.41 16.53 -0.69
N GLU A 115 -3.24 16.70 -1.72
CA GLU A 115 -4.59 16.16 -1.74
C GLU A 115 -4.56 14.63 -1.78
N TRP A 116 -3.69 14.04 -2.61
CA TRP A 116 -3.47 12.60 -2.67
C TRP A 116 -3.04 12.03 -1.31
N ALA A 117 -2.04 12.63 -0.67
CA ALA A 117 -1.54 12.20 0.62
C ALA A 117 -2.63 12.24 1.69
N HIS A 118 -3.39 13.34 1.75
CA HIS A 118 -4.53 13.49 2.65
C HIS A 118 -5.60 12.42 2.41
N GLN A 119 -6.01 12.18 1.15
CA GLN A 119 -7.01 11.16 0.83
C GLN A 119 -6.51 9.77 1.19
N SER A 120 -5.24 9.47 0.93
CA SER A 120 -4.62 8.19 1.25
C SER A 120 -4.63 7.93 2.77
N THR A 121 -4.25 8.90 3.60
CA THR A 121 -4.30 8.73 5.06
C THR A 121 -5.72 8.76 5.62
N ALA A 122 -6.63 9.52 4.99
CA ALA A 122 -8.04 9.56 5.41
C ALA A 122 -8.75 8.21 5.19
N ILE A 123 -8.38 7.43 4.17
CA ILE A 123 -8.87 6.07 3.96
C ILE A 123 -8.52 5.18 5.16
N GLU A 124 -7.34 5.38 5.76
CA GLU A 124 -6.86 4.69 6.96
C GLU A 124 -7.32 5.38 8.26
N ALA A 125 -8.36 6.22 8.18
CA ALA A 125 -9.01 6.90 9.30
C ALA A 125 -8.17 7.97 10.02
N ASN A 126 -7.17 8.55 9.36
CA ASN A 126 -6.56 9.79 9.83
C ASN A 126 -7.58 10.94 9.78
N PRO A 127 -7.87 11.64 10.90
CA PRO A 127 -8.96 12.61 10.98
C PRO A 127 -8.57 14.02 10.55
N LEU A 128 -7.31 14.27 10.17
CA LEU A 128 -6.84 15.60 9.81
C LEU A 128 -7.57 16.11 8.56
N SER A 129 -7.96 17.38 8.59
CA SER A 129 -8.66 18.01 7.47
C SER A 129 -7.72 18.33 6.31
N LEU A 130 -8.28 18.47 5.11
CA LEU A 130 -7.54 18.90 3.93
C LEU A 130 -6.85 20.26 4.13
N GLY A 131 -7.47 21.20 4.86
CA GLY A 131 -6.86 22.49 5.18
C GLY A 131 -5.59 22.36 6.04
N LEU A 132 -5.59 21.41 6.99
CA LEU A 132 -4.39 21.08 7.77
C LEU A 132 -3.33 20.39 6.90
N ALA A 133 -3.73 19.52 5.97
CA ALA A 133 -2.79 18.91 5.03
C ALA A 133 -2.02 19.97 4.21
N PHE A 134 -2.71 21.00 3.71
CA PHE A 134 -2.05 22.12 3.02
C PHE A 134 -1.14 22.94 3.95
N SER A 135 -1.52 23.09 5.21
CA SER A 135 -0.69 23.81 6.20
C SER A 135 0.59 23.04 6.52
N ILE A 136 0.49 21.72 6.70
CA ILE A 136 1.61 20.80 6.89
C ILE A 136 2.51 20.79 5.64
N ALA A 137 1.94 20.69 4.43
CA ALA A 137 2.69 20.73 3.19
C ALA A 137 3.49 22.04 3.03
N LYS A 138 2.90 23.19 3.40
CA LYS A 138 3.60 24.47 3.40
C LYS A 138 4.75 24.50 4.42
N GLY A 139 4.54 23.91 5.60
CA GLY A 139 5.60 23.76 6.60
C GLY A 139 6.75 22.86 6.12
N LEU A 140 6.44 21.79 5.39
CA LEU A 140 7.42 20.91 4.74
C LEU A 140 8.17 21.63 3.61
N GLU A 141 7.48 22.46 2.84
CA GLU A 141 8.12 23.26 1.78
C GLU A 141 9.25 24.12 2.36
N SER A 142 9.00 24.84 3.45
CA SER A 142 10.02 25.71 4.06
C SER A 142 11.09 24.97 4.87
N GLN A 143 10.75 23.85 5.51
CA GLN A 143 11.66 23.16 6.45
C GLN A 143 12.42 22.00 5.81
N LEU A 144 11.91 21.43 4.70
CA LEU A 144 12.45 20.20 4.12
C LEU A 144 12.66 20.28 2.60
N PHE A 145 11.75 20.86 1.80
CA PHE A 145 11.91 20.80 0.35
C PHE A 145 12.76 21.96 -0.19
N SER A 146 12.41 23.20 0.10
CA SER A 146 13.12 24.39 -0.38
C SER A 146 14.59 24.49 0.08
N PRO A 147 14.99 24.02 1.29
CA PRO A 147 16.40 24.03 1.69
C PRO A 147 17.32 23.12 0.87
N TYR A 148 16.76 22.18 0.10
CA TYR A 148 17.51 21.27 -0.75
C TYR A 148 17.27 21.62 -2.22
N GLU A 149 18.25 22.29 -2.85
CA GLU A 149 18.17 22.67 -4.27
C GLU A 149 17.83 21.49 -5.20
N ASP A 150 18.16 20.26 -4.77
CA ASP A 150 18.02 19.05 -5.56
C ASP A 150 17.23 17.95 -4.85
N PHE A 151 16.22 18.31 -4.04
CA PHE A 151 15.37 17.32 -3.33
C PHE A 151 14.83 16.23 -4.28
N GLY A 152 14.49 16.59 -5.52
CA GLY A 152 13.99 15.63 -6.52
C GLY A 152 15.03 14.59 -6.99
N SER A 153 16.30 14.77 -6.65
CA SER A 153 17.41 13.86 -6.99
C SER A 153 17.92 13.04 -5.80
N ILE A 154 17.39 13.28 -4.59
CA ILE A 154 17.81 12.55 -3.39
C ILE A 154 17.57 11.04 -3.60
N SER A 155 18.51 10.20 -3.16
CA SER A 155 18.29 8.75 -3.20
C SER A 155 17.27 8.34 -2.13
N THR A 156 16.53 7.26 -2.39
CA THR A 156 15.58 6.69 -1.41
C THR A 156 16.27 6.34 -0.08
N GLN A 157 17.53 5.88 -0.12
CA GLN A 157 18.34 5.61 1.07
C GLN A 157 18.64 6.89 1.85
N THR A 158 19.13 7.93 1.15
CA THR A 158 19.46 9.22 1.77
C THR A 158 18.22 9.85 2.40
N LEU A 159 17.06 9.81 1.72
CA LEU A 159 15.80 10.28 2.29
C LEU A 159 15.39 9.46 3.52
N SER A 160 15.58 8.14 3.49
CA SER A 160 15.26 7.25 4.62
C SER A 160 16.17 7.48 5.82
N ASP A 161 17.38 8.00 5.64
CA ASP A 161 18.27 8.33 6.76
C ASP A 161 18.17 9.80 7.18
N HIS A 162 17.41 10.61 6.44
CA HIS A 162 17.23 12.02 6.74
C HIS A 162 16.24 12.26 7.88
N ASP A 163 16.52 13.24 8.73
CA ASP A 163 15.60 13.65 9.78
C ASP A 163 14.45 14.46 9.19
N LEU A 164 13.22 14.03 9.48
CA LEU A 164 12.02 14.74 9.07
C LEU A 164 11.68 15.83 10.10
N PRO A 165 11.10 16.96 9.67
CA PRO A 165 10.62 17.97 10.61
C PRO A 165 9.70 17.35 11.67
N PRO A 166 9.91 17.65 12.97
CA PRO A 166 9.06 17.12 14.03
C PRO A 166 7.59 17.44 13.78
N ALA A 167 6.69 16.47 14.03
CA ALA A 167 5.25 16.65 13.82
C ALA A 167 4.70 17.88 14.58
N SER A 168 5.20 18.11 15.81
CA SER A 168 4.85 19.27 16.64
C SER A 168 5.21 20.63 16.03
N ASN A 169 6.16 20.67 15.09
CA ASN A 169 6.55 21.90 14.39
C ASN A 169 5.64 22.18 13.19
N LEU A 170 4.89 21.18 12.72
CA LEU A 170 4.04 21.27 11.54
C LEU A 170 2.59 21.54 11.90
N ALA A 171 2.10 20.97 13.00
CA ALA A 171 0.74 21.18 13.50
C ALA A 171 0.64 20.89 15.00
N SER A 172 -0.41 21.41 15.65
CA SER A 172 -0.65 21.27 17.10
C SER A 172 -1.50 20.05 17.48
N GLU A 173 -2.02 19.37 16.47
CA GLU A 173 -2.84 18.16 16.55
C GLU A 173 -2.03 16.96 17.06
N ASN A 174 -2.68 15.79 17.16
CA ASN A 174 -2.02 14.58 17.61
C ASN A 174 -0.72 14.33 16.81
N PRO A 175 0.45 14.23 17.48
CA PRO A 175 1.72 14.11 16.78
C PRO A 175 1.85 12.90 15.86
N SER A 176 1.25 11.77 16.21
CA SER A 176 1.26 10.56 15.35
C SER A 176 0.44 10.76 14.08
N GLN A 177 -0.74 11.38 14.18
CA GLN A 177 -1.59 11.65 13.02
C GLN A 177 -0.94 12.68 12.08
N VAL A 178 -0.28 13.69 12.66
CA VAL A 178 0.50 14.67 11.90
C VAL A 178 1.73 14.02 11.26
N ALA A 179 2.42 13.13 11.97
CA ALA A 179 3.56 12.37 11.43
C ALA A 179 3.14 11.49 10.26
N GLU A 180 2.03 10.76 10.36
CA GLU A 180 1.52 9.91 9.28
C GLU A 180 1.28 10.72 8.00
N LEU A 181 0.58 11.86 8.11
CA LEU A 181 0.33 12.74 6.96
C LEU A 181 1.60 13.40 6.43
N ARG A 182 2.49 13.86 7.32
CA ARG A 182 3.82 14.38 6.97
C ARG A 182 4.60 13.35 6.13
N ASN A 183 4.69 12.12 6.62
CA ASN A 183 5.45 11.06 5.96
C ASN A 183 4.84 10.74 4.59
N GLN A 184 3.51 10.67 4.50
CA GLN A 184 2.81 10.41 3.24
C GLN A 184 3.07 11.52 2.20
N ILE A 185 3.09 12.79 2.60
CA ILE A 185 3.44 13.91 1.70
C ILE A 185 4.89 13.78 1.21
N VAL A 186 5.83 13.53 2.12
CA VAL A 186 7.26 13.37 1.79
C VAL A 186 7.49 12.21 0.81
N VAL A 187 6.92 11.04 1.11
CA VAL A 187 7.04 9.85 0.24
C VAL A 187 6.35 10.08 -1.10
N SER A 188 5.17 10.70 -1.12
CA SER A 188 4.46 11.00 -2.37
C SER A 188 5.23 11.97 -3.24
N ARG A 189 5.90 12.97 -2.65
CA ARG A 189 6.79 13.89 -3.37
C ARG A 189 7.98 13.16 -3.97
N HIS A 190 8.71 12.40 -3.15
CA HIS A 190 9.87 11.63 -3.59
C HIS A 190 9.56 10.66 -4.73
N VAL A 191 8.46 9.89 -4.60
CA VAL A 191 8.03 8.94 -5.63
C VAL A 191 7.62 9.66 -6.92
N SER A 192 6.93 10.80 -6.80
CA SER A 192 6.54 11.60 -7.95
C SER A 192 7.75 12.16 -8.69
N ASP A 193 8.72 12.71 -7.96
CA ASP A 193 9.96 13.27 -8.53
C ASP A 193 10.78 12.17 -9.22
N SER A 194 10.94 11.02 -8.55
CA SER A 194 11.63 9.85 -9.10
C SER A 194 10.96 9.35 -10.40
N ALA A 195 9.63 9.29 -10.43
CA ALA A 195 8.88 8.85 -11.61
C ALA A 195 8.93 9.86 -12.77
N LEU A 196 8.91 11.17 -12.46
CA LEU A 196 9.04 12.24 -13.45
C LEU A 196 10.42 12.26 -14.10
N ALA A 197 11.47 12.00 -13.31
CA ALA A 197 12.86 11.92 -13.76
C ALA A 197 13.16 10.65 -14.57
N ASN A 198 12.46 9.54 -14.30
CA ASN A 198 12.72 8.23 -14.90
C ASN A 198 11.52 7.66 -15.68
N PRO A 199 11.01 8.38 -16.72
CA PRO A 199 9.83 7.93 -17.45
C PRO A 199 10.09 6.64 -18.21
N GLY A 200 9.11 5.73 -18.21
CA GLY A 200 9.19 4.46 -18.95
C GLY A 200 9.96 3.35 -18.26
N THR A 201 10.51 3.59 -17.07
CA THR A 201 11.05 2.53 -16.20
C THR A 201 9.94 1.75 -15.51
N ALA A 202 10.29 0.60 -14.92
CA ALA A 202 9.36 -0.16 -14.07
C ALA A 202 9.10 0.54 -12.71
N GLY A 203 9.69 1.70 -12.45
CA GLY A 203 9.49 2.44 -11.21
C GLY A 203 10.35 1.89 -10.07
N ILE A 204 9.74 1.80 -8.88
CA ILE A 204 10.41 1.62 -7.60
C ILE A 204 10.79 0.15 -7.37
N ALA A 205 12.02 -0.11 -6.96
CA ALA A 205 12.49 -1.45 -6.61
C ALA A 205 11.98 -1.93 -5.24
N LEU A 206 12.05 -3.24 -4.99
CA LEU A 206 11.60 -3.83 -3.71
C LEU A 206 12.35 -3.25 -2.51
N ASP A 207 13.66 -3.07 -2.60
CA ASP A 207 14.46 -2.52 -1.51
C ASP A 207 14.11 -1.04 -1.23
N GLU A 208 13.80 -0.29 -2.28
CA GLU A 208 13.31 1.08 -2.14
C GLU A 208 11.94 1.13 -1.45
N ILE A 209 11.03 0.20 -1.75
CA ILE A 209 9.73 0.12 -1.06
C ILE A 209 9.90 -0.13 0.43
N LYS A 210 10.86 -0.95 0.84
CA LYS A 210 11.16 -1.14 2.26
C LYS A 210 11.61 0.15 2.92
N LEU A 211 12.50 0.90 2.26
CA LEU A 211 12.99 2.20 2.73
C LEU A 211 11.87 3.26 2.78
N LEU A 212 10.99 3.31 1.78
CA LEU A 212 9.82 4.19 1.77
C LEU A 212 8.83 3.80 2.87
N THR A 213 8.60 2.50 3.08
CA THR A 213 7.75 2.00 4.17
C THR A 213 8.33 2.38 5.54
N ARG A 214 9.65 2.33 5.72
CA ARG A 214 10.32 2.84 6.92
C ARG A 214 10.02 4.32 7.15
N ILE A 215 10.03 5.15 6.10
CA ILE A 215 9.68 6.57 6.20
C ILE A 215 8.20 6.73 6.58
N LEU A 216 7.29 6.01 5.91
CA LEU A 216 5.84 6.07 6.17
C LEU A 216 5.49 5.81 7.63
N LEU A 217 6.16 4.86 8.27
CA LEU A 217 5.85 4.43 9.64
C LEU A 217 6.50 5.30 10.73
N ARG A 218 7.50 6.13 10.40
CA ARG A 218 8.29 6.87 11.39
C ARG A 218 7.47 7.87 12.20
N ASP A 219 7.69 7.94 13.51
CA ASP A 219 7.01 8.81 14.46
C ASP A 219 5.49 8.57 14.55
N THR A 220 5.00 7.44 14.03
CA THR A 220 3.58 7.07 14.09
C THR A 220 3.31 6.07 15.21
N GLU A 221 2.04 5.96 15.61
CA GLU A 221 1.55 4.91 16.49
C GLU A 221 1.85 3.50 15.93
N SER A 222 1.97 3.35 14.61
CA SER A 222 2.34 2.07 13.98
C SER A 222 3.79 1.69 14.26
N GLU A 223 4.71 2.66 14.31
CA GLU A 223 6.09 2.39 14.76
C GLU A 223 6.10 1.95 16.22
N GLU A 224 5.35 2.64 17.08
CA GLU A 224 5.30 2.29 18.51
C GLU A 224 4.68 0.90 18.72
N ALA A 225 3.61 0.58 17.97
CA ALA A 225 3.01 -0.75 17.96
C ALA A 225 3.99 -1.83 17.46
N ALA A 226 4.85 -1.52 16.49
CA ALA A 226 5.88 -2.45 16.02
C ALA A 226 6.93 -2.74 17.10
N LYS A 227 7.30 -1.75 17.93
CA LYS A 227 8.27 -1.92 19.03
C LYS A 227 7.77 -2.85 20.14
N TYR A 228 6.47 -2.83 20.42
CA TYR A 228 5.85 -3.67 21.46
C TYR A 228 5.06 -4.86 20.92
N SER A 229 5.18 -5.16 19.64
CA SER A 229 4.50 -6.31 19.05
C SER A 229 5.02 -7.62 19.64
N TRP A 230 4.12 -8.60 19.75
CA TRP A 230 4.50 -9.96 20.12
C TRP A 230 5.32 -10.60 18.99
N GLY A 231 6.31 -11.42 19.34
CA GLY A 231 7.16 -12.12 18.36
C GLY A 231 8.52 -11.44 18.10
N PRO A 232 9.27 -11.91 17.08
CA PRO A 232 10.57 -11.36 16.76
C PRO A 232 10.46 -9.88 16.35
N ARG A 233 11.36 -9.05 16.88
CA ARG A 233 11.48 -7.65 16.45
C ARG A 233 11.96 -7.59 15.00
N VAL A 234 11.25 -6.82 14.20
CA VAL A 234 11.55 -6.59 12.79
C VAL A 234 11.85 -5.10 12.62
N PRO A 235 12.92 -4.73 11.91
CA PRO A 235 13.18 -3.33 11.57
C PRO A 235 12.00 -2.69 10.84
N LEU A 236 11.78 -1.38 11.01
CA LEU A 236 10.76 -0.67 10.26
C LEU A 236 11.02 -0.80 8.75
N GLY A 237 9.96 -1.07 7.99
CA GLY A 237 10.03 -1.29 6.55
C GLY A 237 10.30 -2.73 6.13
N GLU A 238 10.73 -3.61 7.05
CA GLU A 238 10.94 -5.02 6.75
C GLU A 238 9.65 -5.84 6.80
N PHE A 239 9.68 -7.04 6.21
CA PHE A 239 8.52 -7.92 6.18
C PHE A 239 8.15 -8.42 7.58
N ARG A 240 6.84 -8.43 7.85
CA ARG A 240 6.27 -8.94 9.10
C ARG A 240 6.81 -10.32 9.49
N ALA A 241 7.01 -10.52 10.80
CA ALA A 241 7.35 -11.81 11.38
C ALA A 241 6.13 -12.61 11.87
N LEU A 242 4.92 -12.05 11.75
CA LEU A 242 3.69 -12.68 12.21
C LEU A 242 2.65 -12.82 11.09
N PRO A 243 1.74 -13.81 11.19
CA PRO A 243 0.58 -13.91 10.31
C PRO A 243 -0.35 -12.70 10.44
N ILE A 244 -0.99 -12.30 9.33
CA ILE A 244 -2.02 -11.25 9.34
C ILE A 244 -3.36 -11.80 8.86
N ALA A 245 -4.41 -11.12 9.29
CA ALA A 245 -5.77 -11.32 8.82
C ALA A 245 -6.48 -9.97 8.76
N VAL A 246 -7.43 -9.84 7.82
CA VAL A 246 -8.23 -8.62 7.70
C VAL A 246 -9.54 -8.82 8.44
N ARG A 247 -9.85 -7.92 9.37
CA ARG A 247 -11.05 -7.99 10.23
C ARG A 247 -12.34 -7.92 9.42
N SER A 248 -12.38 -7.11 8.36
CA SER A 248 -13.56 -6.94 7.51
C SER A 248 -13.83 -8.14 6.59
N ASN A 249 -12.81 -8.95 6.30
CA ASN A 249 -12.92 -10.15 5.47
C ASN A 249 -12.07 -11.30 6.04
N PRO A 250 -12.53 -11.95 7.13
CA PRO A 250 -11.77 -13.01 7.80
C PRO A 250 -11.35 -14.19 6.90
N PRO A 251 -12.11 -14.57 5.85
CA PRO A 251 -11.67 -15.58 4.88
C PRO A 251 -10.51 -15.17 3.96
N ARG A 252 -10.10 -13.89 3.88
CA ARG A 252 -8.97 -13.47 3.03
C ARG A 252 -7.66 -14.07 3.56
N ILE A 253 -6.93 -14.79 2.71
CA ILE A 253 -5.67 -15.44 3.05
C ILE A 253 -4.51 -14.67 2.42
N PHE A 254 -3.63 -14.15 3.26
CA PHE A 254 -2.34 -13.59 2.85
C PHE A 254 -1.28 -14.71 2.90
N PRO A 255 -0.15 -14.58 2.16
CA PRO A 255 0.97 -15.51 2.29
C PRO A 255 1.36 -15.67 3.77
N TYR A 256 1.85 -16.82 4.20
CA TYR A 256 2.37 -16.92 5.55
C TYR A 256 3.61 -16.02 5.70
N HIS A 257 3.93 -15.55 6.91
CA HIS A 257 5.00 -14.55 7.09
C HIS A 257 6.36 -15.03 6.56
N GLN A 258 6.65 -16.33 6.68
CA GLN A 258 7.85 -16.97 6.14
C GLN A 258 7.90 -16.97 4.60
N GLU A 259 6.74 -16.93 3.94
CA GLU A 259 6.62 -16.93 2.48
C GLU A 259 6.73 -15.54 1.88
N VAL A 260 6.37 -14.49 2.64
CA VAL A 260 6.29 -13.10 2.16
C VAL A 260 7.56 -12.66 1.41
N PRO A 261 8.80 -12.89 1.90
CA PRO A 261 9.99 -12.45 1.19
C PRO A 261 10.11 -13.05 -0.22
N ALA A 262 9.83 -14.34 -0.36
CA ALA A 262 9.90 -15.03 -1.66
C ALA A 262 8.75 -14.60 -2.59
N CYS A 263 7.53 -14.45 -2.05
CA CYS A 263 6.38 -13.95 -2.81
C CYS A 263 6.62 -12.53 -3.32
N MET A 264 7.14 -11.64 -2.47
CA MET A 264 7.41 -10.25 -2.84
C MET A 264 8.54 -10.16 -3.88
N LYS A 265 9.65 -10.90 -3.69
CA LYS A 265 10.72 -10.94 -4.69
C LYS A 265 10.17 -11.29 -6.08
N ARG A 266 9.37 -12.36 -6.15
CA ARG A 266 8.83 -12.84 -7.42
C ARG A 266 7.72 -11.96 -8.00
N LEU A 267 6.97 -11.26 -7.15
CA LEU A 267 6.03 -10.23 -7.59
C LEU A 267 6.77 -9.12 -8.33
N PHE A 268 7.91 -8.66 -7.82
CA PHE A 268 8.72 -7.62 -8.45
C PHE A 268 9.42 -8.11 -9.72
N GLU A 269 9.95 -9.33 -9.73
CA GLU A 269 10.48 -9.97 -10.95
C GLU A 269 9.40 -10.01 -12.05
N TRP A 270 8.21 -10.55 -11.73
CA TRP A 270 7.09 -10.61 -12.65
C TRP A 270 6.62 -9.23 -13.12
N HIS A 271 6.55 -8.25 -12.22
CA HIS A 271 6.16 -6.89 -12.55
C HIS A 271 7.11 -6.28 -13.59
N ASN A 272 8.42 -6.39 -13.34
CA ASN A 272 9.44 -5.82 -14.20
C ASN A 272 9.47 -6.51 -15.58
N GLU A 273 9.33 -7.84 -15.61
CA GLU A 273 9.19 -8.61 -16.85
C GLU A 273 7.93 -8.18 -17.63
N THR A 274 6.79 -8.07 -16.96
CA THR A 274 5.51 -7.69 -17.59
C THR A 274 5.56 -6.27 -18.16
N HIS A 275 6.16 -5.34 -17.42
CA HIS A 275 6.43 -3.97 -17.87
C HIS A 275 7.33 -3.97 -19.11
N ALA A 276 8.46 -4.68 -19.07
CA ALA A 276 9.41 -4.76 -20.17
C ALA A 276 8.81 -5.39 -21.44
N MET A 277 7.95 -6.41 -21.28
CA MET A 277 7.25 -7.04 -22.40
C MET A 277 6.11 -6.17 -22.95
N GLY A 278 5.62 -5.17 -22.21
CA GLY A 278 4.52 -4.30 -22.64
C GLY A 278 3.20 -5.04 -22.87
N GLN A 279 2.99 -6.19 -22.23
CA GLN A 279 1.79 -7.03 -22.44
C GLN A 279 0.51 -6.38 -21.90
N LEU A 280 0.65 -5.61 -20.81
CA LEU A 280 -0.44 -4.87 -20.19
C LEU A 280 -0.20 -3.37 -20.33
N HIS A 281 -1.27 -2.63 -20.58
CA HIS A 281 -1.30 -1.18 -20.48
C HIS A 281 -0.92 -0.77 -19.04
N PRO A 282 -0.11 0.28 -18.83
CA PRO A 282 0.40 0.65 -17.51
C PRO A 282 -0.67 0.79 -16.42
N LEU A 283 -1.85 1.34 -16.74
CA LEU A 283 -2.96 1.42 -15.78
C LEU A 283 -3.52 0.05 -15.37
N ILE A 284 -3.54 -0.92 -16.29
CA ILE A 284 -4.01 -2.29 -15.99
C ILE A 284 -2.96 -2.99 -15.12
N LEU A 285 -1.67 -2.82 -15.45
CA LEU A 285 -0.57 -3.35 -14.65
C LEU A 285 -0.58 -2.79 -13.23
N ALA A 286 -0.72 -1.46 -13.07
CA ALA A 286 -0.81 -0.81 -11.76
C ALA A 286 -2.03 -1.31 -10.95
N THR A 287 -3.19 -1.48 -11.60
CA THR A 287 -4.38 -2.02 -10.94
C THR A 287 -4.15 -3.45 -10.44
N LYS A 288 -3.46 -4.29 -11.23
CA LYS A 288 -3.15 -5.67 -10.85
C LYS A 288 -2.25 -5.76 -9.62
N LEU A 289 -1.35 -4.80 -9.42
CA LEU A 289 -0.51 -4.75 -8.21
C LEU A 289 -1.32 -4.48 -6.92
N CYS A 290 -2.51 -3.89 -7.04
CA CYS A 290 -3.32 -3.46 -5.89
C CYS A 290 -4.42 -4.45 -5.46
N VAL A 291 -4.58 -5.61 -6.13
CA VAL A 291 -5.71 -6.57 -5.93
C VAL A 291 -5.25 -7.94 -5.47
#